data_AF-A0A3P7LBX4-F1
#
_entry.id   AF-A0A3P7LBX4-F1
#
_cell.length_a   1.000
_cell.length_b   1.000
_cell.length_c   1.000
_cell.angle_alpha   90.00
_cell.angle_beta   90.00
_cell.angle_gamma   90.00
#
_symmetry.space_group_name_H-M   'P 1'
#
loop_
_entity.id
_entity.type
_entity.pdbx_description
1 polymer ?
#
loop_
_entity_poly.entity_id
_entity_poly.type
_entity_poly.pdbx_seq_one_letter_code
_entity_poly.pdbx_strand_id
1 'polypeptide(L)'
;MKLQQLESNRERELADHGKVLAEMQLRFAKEHQSFEAGAKESAVLSKKISQKDDALNLLKAREAELVRQVSSLSKEVKELTEKAYHVPSIQILKDEMANLRNDHARELRDAVTKAKHSTQLEEQEKASFKIAELEEKTMNLLETVARSEEARSEAREALLHIEKEKSALIEELSELRKRLKNEELSSAERDEVASDVITTLKSAIAKIREKNPDFDLHSLLGPDPENKKLQHELRALRDEYNQCRQRLDMLTTSSAETIHASNSKDENICLVAEQFQNKIRKLMAVHAKDRAAYEKSACDLNARISELEQREGRLVAEMRREMNNRISEMEAEMQKQRNRTIDVMAEKEKELEAARLVTLGIWEIKSLMRTSSNYELRLSIKYFFVRTILVSLRSEQMSAPADPAQAGKITVSKRRSSEYKRYGDRRYSTGLNFSSLNTIEWKNALIFLGSRKSMDGVSVSSVEAVVDGSSIPIPMANESRNIFYEEELLKKEREIQEMRLVRRGTDLTEKSSNTTMMFRNVSHQLDYRLREVEQAALVKELEHHKKTEAMSEEITKLQNKLSLLSTGGEMEYLRNIFVQFIQSNNSSAKKNILKAMGMALKLSANEMKSIDSK
;
A
#
# COMPACT_ATOMS: atom_id res chain seq x y z
N MET A 1 -30.68 -84.11 -108.22
CA MET A 1 -30.97 -83.76 -106.80
C MET A 1 -29.72 -83.58 -105.93
N LYS A 2 -28.82 -84.56 -105.76
CA LYS A 2 -27.66 -84.42 -104.83
C LYS A 2 -26.71 -83.24 -105.16
N LEU A 3 -26.46 -82.96 -106.43
CA LEU A 3 -25.58 -81.85 -106.87
C LEU A 3 -26.14 -80.46 -106.52
N GLN A 4 -27.42 -80.20 -106.83
CA GLN A 4 -28.08 -78.93 -106.48
C GLN A 4 -28.10 -78.65 -104.97
N GLN A 5 -28.24 -79.69 -104.14
CA GLN A 5 -28.21 -79.53 -102.69
C GLN A 5 -26.80 -79.21 -102.17
N LEU A 6 -25.77 -79.74 -102.83
CA LEU A 6 -24.38 -79.44 -102.52
C LEU A 6 -24.02 -77.99 -102.93
N GLU A 7 -24.50 -77.53 -104.08
CA GLU A 7 -24.37 -76.14 -104.51
C GLU A 7 -25.10 -75.18 -103.56
N SER A 8 -26.36 -75.48 -103.18
CA SER A 8 -27.11 -74.68 -102.22
C SER A 8 -26.44 -74.62 -100.83
N ASN A 9 -25.85 -75.73 -100.37
CA ASN A 9 -25.08 -75.75 -99.13
C ASN A 9 -23.80 -74.92 -99.24
N ARG A 10 -23.10 -74.98 -100.38
CA ARG A 10 -21.90 -74.16 -100.64
C ARG A 10 -22.24 -72.67 -100.69
N GLU A 11 -23.33 -72.28 -101.32
CA GLU A 11 -23.80 -70.89 -101.35
C GLU A 11 -24.16 -70.39 -99.95
N ARG A 12 -24.81 -71.23 -99.14
CA ARG A 12 -25.11 -70.91 -97.73
C ARG A 12 -23.83 -70.72 -96.90
N GLU A 13 -22.86 -71.62 -97.06
CA GLU A 13 -21.56 -71.53 -96.39
C GLU A 13 -20.79 -70.27 -96.82
N LEU A 14 -20.80 -69.91 -98.11
CA LEU A 14 -20.20 -68.67 -98.61
C LEU A 14 -20.90 -67.43 -98.04
N ALA A 15 -22.23 -67.45 -97.92
CA ALA A 15 -22.99 -66.37 -97.31
C ALA A 15 -22.68 -66.24 -95.80
N ASP A 16 -22.58 -67.36 -95.09
CA ASP A 16 -22.21 -67.41 -93.67
C ASP A 16 -20.77 -66.90 -93.44
N HIS A 17 -19.80 -67.30 -94.28
CA HIS A 17 -18.45 -66.75 -94.25
C HIS A 17 -18.41 -65.25 -94.54
N GLY A 18 -19.19 -64.80 -95.54
CA GLY A 18 -19.34 -63.38 -95.85
C GLY A 18 -19.89 -62.59 -94.66
N LYS A 19 -20.88 -63.14 -93.94
CA LYS A 19 -21.44 -62.54 -92.73
C LYS A 19 -20.40 -62.48 -91.60
N VAL A 20 -19.66 -63.55 -91.35
CA VAL A 20 -18.59 -63.58 -90.33
C VAL A 20 -17.49 -62.57 -90.66
N LEU A 21 -17.08 -62.46 -91.93
CA LEU A 21 -16.07 -61.50 -92.36
C LEU A 21 -16.55 -60.05 -92.18
N ALA A 22 -17.80 -59.75 -92.55
CA ALA A 22 -18.40 -58.43 -92.34
C ALA A 22 -18.51 -58.09 -90.84
N GLU A 23 -18.90 -59.05 -90.00
CA GLU A 23 -18.92 -58.88 -88.55
C GLU A 23 -17.51 -58.65 -87.98
N MET A 24 -16.49 -59.36 -88.47
CA MET A 24 -15.10 -59.18 -88.05
C MET A 24 -14.56 -57.79 -88.45
N GLN A 25 -14.82 -57.35 -89.68
CA GLN A 25 -14.46 -56.02 -90.15
C GLN A 25 -15.17 -54.92 -89.34
N LEU A 26 -16.45 -55.12 -89.02
CA LEU A 26 -17.21 -54.19 -88.18
C LEU A 26 -16.66 -54.14 -86.75
N ARG A 27 -16.31 -55.29 -86.16
CA ARG A 27 -15.67 -55.35 -84.84
C ARG A 27 -14.31 -54.66 -84.85
N PHE A 28 -13.49 -54.92 -85.86
CA PHE A 28 -12.18 -54.29 -86.02
C PHE A 28 -12.32 -52.75 -86.16
N ALA A 29 -13.26 -52.27 -86.97
CA ALA A 29 -13.50 -50.83 -87.11
C ALA A 29 -13.96 -50.19 -85.78
N LYS A 30 -14.84 -50.85 -85.04
CA LYS A 30 -15.28 -50.39 -83.71
C LYS A 30 -14.14 -50.40 -82.69
N GLU A 31 -13.33 -51.45 -82.66
CA GLU A 31 -12.17 -51.55 -81.78
C GLU A 31 -11.12 -50.50 -82.12
N HIS A 32 -10.82 -50.28 -83.39
CA HIS A 32 -9.91 -49.24 -83.84
C HIS A 32 -10.40 -47.84 -83.43
N GLN A 33 -11.69 -47.54 -83.63
CA GLN A 33 -12.27 -46.27 -83.18
C GLN A 33 -12.20 -46.10 -81.66
N SER A 34 -12.48 -47.18 -80.90
CA SER A 34 -12.37 -47.17 -79.44
C SER A 34 -10.92 -46.98 -78.98
N PHE A 35 -9.96 -47.60 -79.66
CA PHE A 35 -8.54 -47.45 -79.38
C PHE A 35 -8.06 -46.03 -79.68
N GLU A 36 -8.43 -45.44 -80.82
CA GLU A 36 -8.12 -44.04 -81.13
C GLU A 36 -8.74 -43.06 -80.13
N ALA A 37 -9.98 -43.31 -79.70
CA ALA A 37 -10.63 -42.50 -78.67
C ALA A 37 -9.86 -42.61 -77.34
N GLY A 38 -9.48 -43.82 -76.92
CA GLY A 38 -8.66 -44.05 -75.73
C GLY A 38 -7.26 -43.42 -75.82
N ALA A 39 -6.63 -43.45 -77.00
CA ALA A 39 -5.32 -42.82 -77.22
C ALA A 39 -5.40 -41.29 -77.12
N LYS A 40 -6.46 -40.67 -77.67
CA LYS A 40 -6.71 -39.23 -77.53
C LYS A 40 -6.98 -38.83 -76.08
N GLU A 41 -7.79 -39.61 -75.36
CA GLU A 41 -8.06 -39.36 -73.94
C GLU A 41 -6.78 -39.50 -73.09
N SER A 42 -5.99 -40.55 -73.33
CA SER A 42 -4.70 -40.76 -72.67
C SER A 42 -3.75 -39.57 -72.90
N ALA A 43 -3.62 -39.08 -74.14
CA ALA A 43 -2.80 -37.91 -74.44
C ALA A 43 -3.28 -36.63 -73.71
N VAL A 44 -4.59 -36.42 -73.62
CA VAL A 44 -5.16 -35.29 -72.86
C VAL A 44 -4.87 -35.42 -71.37
N LEU A 45 -5.01 -36.62 -70.80
CA LEU A 45 -4.71 -36.87 -69.39
C LEU A 45 -3.21 -36.70 -69.09
N SER A 46 -2.32 -37.22 -69.93
CA SER A 46 -0.87 -37.01 -69.79
C SER A 46 -0.50 -35.53 -69.80
N LYS A 47 -1.11 -34.73 -70.70
CA LYS A 47 -0.91 -33.28 -70.72
C LYS A 47 -1.40 -32.60 -69.44
N LYS A 48 -2.57 -33.00 -68.91
CA LYS A 48 -3.10 -32.48 -67.65
C LYS A 48 -2.21 -32.86 -66.45
N ILE A 49 -1.63 -34.06 -66.44
CA ILE A 49 -0.70 -34.50 -65.39
C ILE A 49 0.56 -33.62 -65.41
N SER A 50 1.19 -33.45 -66.58
CA SER A 50 2.36 -32.57 -66.71
C SER A 50 2.09 -31.13 -66.27
N GLN A 51 0.94 -30.56 -66.61
CA GLN A 51 0.55 -29.23 -66.14
C GLN A 51 0.39 -29.14 -64.62
N LYS A 52 -0.15 -30.21 -63.99
CA LYS A 52 -0.28 -30.28 -62.54
C LYS A 52 1.09 -30.45 -61.86
N ASP A 53 2.01 -31.19 -62.46
CA ASP A 53 3.36 -31.35 -61.95
C ASP A 53 4.13 -30.02 -61.98
N ASP A 54 3.99 -29.24 -63.06
CA ASP A 54 4.57 -27.90 -63.15
C ASP A 54 4.00 -26.96 -62.07
N ALA A 55 2.68 -26.97 -61.88
CA ALA A 55 2.03 -26.20 -60.82
C ALA A 55 2.49 -26.63 -59.42
N LEU A 56 2.66 -27.93 -59.19
CA LEU A 56 3.16 -28.48 -57.93
C LEU A 56 4.61 -28.02 -57.67
N ASN A 57 5.45 -28.00 -58.68
CA ASN A 57 6.83 -27.53 -58.57
C ASN A 57 6.90 -26.03 -58.23
N LEU A 58 6.04 -25.21 -58.83
CA LEU A 58 5.91 -23.79 -58.49
C LEU A 58 5.46 -23.59 -57.03
N LEU A 59 4.49 -24.38 -56.56
CA LEU A 59 4.04 -24.32 -55.17
C LEU A 59 5.13 -24.75 -54.18
N LYS A 60 5.89 -25.80 -54.48
CA LYS A 60 7.04 -26.23 -53.66
C LYS A 60 8.13 -25.16 -53.57
N ALA A 61 8.41 -24.48 -54.68
CA ALA A 61 9.38 -23.37 -54.68
C ALA A 61 8.90 -22.21 -53.80
N ARG A 62 7.61 -21.86 -53.88
CA ARG A 62 7.00 -20.82 -53.03
C ARG A 62 6.99 -21.21 -51.54
N GLU A 63 6.70 -22.48 -51.24
CA GLU A 63 6.76 -23.00 -49.87
C GLU A 63 8.17 -22.87 -49.29
N ALA A 64 9.21 -23.28 -50.04
CA ALA A 64 10.59 -23.14 -49.61
C ALA A 64 11.02 -21.67 -49.37
N GLU A 65 10.51 -20.74 -50.19
CA GLU A 65 10.69 -19.30 -49.99
C GLU A 65 10.05 -18.81 -48.69
N LEU A 66 8.79 -19.17 -48.45
CA LEU A 66 8.08 -18.79 -47.22
C LEU A 66 8.75 -19.37 -45.97
N VAL A 67 9.23 -20.62 -46.02
CA VAL A 67 9.98 -21.23 -44.91
C VAL A 67 11.25 -20.44 -44.61
N ARG A 68 11.99 -19.99 -45.64
CA ARG A 68 13.17 -19.13 -45.44
C ARG A 68 12.79 -17.79 -44.81
N GLN A 69 11.73 -17.14 -45.26
CA GLN A 69 11.26 -15.88 -44.68
C GLN A 69 10.85 -16.03 -43.21
N VAL A 70 10.08 -17.08 -42.87
CA VAL A 70 9.68 -17.38 -41.48
C VAL A 70 10.92 -17.62 -40.62
N SER A 71 11.92 -18.34 -41.13
CA SER A 71 13.17 -18.57 -40.39
C SER A 71 13.96 -17.28 -40.14
N SER A 72 13.96 -16.36 -41.10
CA SER A 72 14.62 -15.04 -40.97
C SER A 72 13.90 -14.17 -39.95
N LEU A 73 12.58 -14.03 -40.06
CA LEU A 73 11.77 -13.27 -39.12
C LEU A 73 11.87 -13.84 -37.70
N SER A 74 11.90 -15.17 -37.56
CA SER A 74 12.08 -15.81 -36.25
C SER A 74 13.43 -15.47 -35.61
N LYS A 75 14.51 -15.34 -36.40
CA LYS A 75 15.82 -14.91 -35.90
C LYS A 75 15.78 -13.45 -35.46
N GLU A 76 15.21 -12.57 -36.27
CA GLU A 76 15.06 -11.14 -35.94
C GLU A 76 14.25 -10.92 -34.66
N VAL A 77 13.14 -11.64 -34.48
CA VAL A 77 12.35 -11.60 -33.26
C VAL A 77 13.18 -12.03 -32.04
N LYS A 78 14.00 -13.09 -32.15
CA LYS A 78 14.88 -13.52 -31.05
C LYS A 78 15.92 -12.44 -30.71
N GLU A 79 16.58 -11.86 -31.70
CA GLU A 79 17.58 -10.80 -31.49
C GLU A 79 16.96 -9.55 -30.85
N LEU A 80 15.78 -9.12 -31.31
CA LEU A 80 15.06 -8.00 -30.72
C LEU A 80 14.63 -8.30 -29.27
N THR A 81 14.23 -9.53 -29.00
CA THR A 81 13.87 -9.96 -27.64
C THR A 81 15.09 -9.94 -26.72
N GLU A 82 16.24 -10.45 -27.16
CA GLU A 82 17.49 -10.40 -26.38
C GLU A 82 17.93 -8.95 -26.12
N LYS A 83 17.88 -8.08 -27.14
CA LYS A 83 18.17 -6.65 -27.00
C LYS A 83 17.22 -5.98 -26.00
N ALA A 84 15.94 -6.33 -26.00
CA ALA A 84 14.95 -5.81 -25.05
C ALA A 84 15.24 -6.23 -23.60
N TYR A 85 15.75 -7.45 -23.38
CA TYR A 85 16.17 -7.91 -22.05
C TYR A 85 17.43 -7.20 -21.54
N HIS A 86 18.33 -6.79 -22.44
CA HIS A 86 19.62 -6.21 -22.09
C HIS A 86 19.65 -4.68 -22.17
N VAL A 87 18.48 -4.01 -22.23
CA VAL A 87 18.44 -2.54 -22.25
C VAL A 87 18.94 -2.00 -20.90
N PRO A 88 20.14 -1.37 -20.83
CA PRO A 88 20.76 -0.98 -19.56
C PRO A 88 19.90 0.00 -18.76
N SER A 89 19.06 0.80 -19.42
CA SER A 89 18.18 1.75 -18.75
C SER A 89 17.11 1.06 -17.89
N ILE A 90 16.61 -0.12 -18.28
CA ILE A 90 15.63 -0.85 -17.45
C ILE A 90 16.31 -1.37 -16.18
N GLN A 91 17.55 -1.85 -16.29
CA GLN A 91 18.30 -2.32 -15.13
C GLN A 91 18.68 -1.17 -14.20
N ILE A 92 19.16 -0.06 -14.75
CA ILE A 92 19.44 1.17 -13.98
C ILE A 92 18.18 1.66 -13.26
N LEU A 93 17.03 1.70 -13.93
CA LEU A 93 15.76 2.09 -13.29
C LEU A 93 15.34 1.10 -12.19
N LYS A 94 15.57 -0.20 -12.37
CA LYS A 94 15.30 -1.19 -11.31
C LYS A 94 16.20 -0.97 -10.10
N ASP A 95 17.47 -0.70 -10.33
CA ASP A 95 18.45 -0.47 -9.26
C ASP A 95 18.17 0.86 -8.54
N GLU A 96 17.82 1.92 -9.28
CA GLU A 96 17.36 3.20 -8.72
C GLU A 96 16.09 3.03 -7.88
N MET A 97 15.10 2.27 -8.36
CA MET A 97 13.88 1.97 -7.60
C MET A 97 14.17 1.12 -6.35
N ALA A 98 15.13 0.20 -6.41
CA ALA A 98 15.56 -0.57 -5.25
C ALA A 98 16.27 0.31 -4.21
N ASN A 99 17.14 1.22 -4.67
CA ASN A 99 17.83 2.17 -3.82
C ASN A 99 16.85 3.13 -3.14
N LEU A 100 15.90 3.71 -3.89
CA LEU A 100 14.86 4.58 -3.34
C LEU A 100 14.02 3.87 -2.27
N ARG A 101 13.66 2.60 -2.48
CA ARG A 101 12.95 1.80 -1.46
C ARG A 101 13.78 1.61 -0.19
N ASN A 102 15.07 1.32 -0.35
CA ASN A 102 15.98 1.13 0.79
C ASN A 102 16.19 2.43 1.57
N ASP A 103 16.28 3.55 0.88
CA ASP A 103 16.45 4.86 1.50
C ASP A 103 15.17 5.32 2.20
N HIS A 104 13.99 5.18 1.57
CA HIS A 104 12.71 5.40 2.27
C HIS A 104 12.56 4.51 3.50
N ALA A 105 12.91 3.22 3.43
CA ALA A 105 12.86 2.33 4.58
C ALA A 105 13.84 2.72 5.70
N ARG A 106 14.97 3.35 5.35
CA ARG A 106 15.93 3.91 6.31
C ARG A 106 15.36 5.17 6.96
N GLU A 107 14.86 6.11 6.18
CA GLU A 107 14.24 7.34 6.66
C GLU A 107 13.05 7.08 7.56
N LEU A 108 12.21 6.09 7.22
CA LEU A 108 11.07 5.69 8.05
C LEU A 108 11.55 5.13 9.41
N ARG A 109 12.60 4.32 9.42
CA ARG A 109 13.20 3.82 10.66
C ARG A 109 13.76 4.95 11.51
N ASP A 110 14.44 5.91 10.90
CA ASP A 110 15.00 7.08 11.59
C ASP A 110 13.90 8.01 12.13
N ALA A 111 12.80 8.17 11.41
CA ALA A 111 11.64 8.93 11.88
C ALA A 111 10.98 8.23 13.07
N VAL A 112 10.82 6.91 13.03
CA VAL A 112 10.24 6.12 14.12
C VAL A 112 11.14 6.15 15.36
N THR A 113 12.46 6.05 15.21
CA THR A 113 13.38 6.15 16.37
C THR A 113 13.38 7.54 16.98
N LYS A 114 13.36 8.60 16.17
CA LYS A 114 13.19 9.98 16.65
C LYS A 114 11.87 10.19 17.38
N ALA A 115 10.76 9.69 16.84
CA ALA A 115 9.45 9.78 17.47
C ALA A 115 9.43 9.05 18.82
N LYS A 116 9.98 7.82 18.89
CA LYS A 116 10.10 7.05 20.14
C LYS A 116 10.94 7.78 21.19
N HIS A 117 12.07 8.36 20.79
CA HIS A 117 12.89 9.14 21.72
C HIS A 117 12.15 10.39 22.20
N SER A 118 11.40 11.06 21.32
CA SER A 118 10.59 12.24 21.71
C SER A 118 9.50 11.87 22.70
N THR A 119 8.78 10.75 22.50
CA THR A 119 7.74 10.30 23.43
C THR A 119 8.34 9.85 24.77
N GLN A 120 9.48 9.17 24.74
CA GLN A 120 10.20 8.79 25.97
C GLN A 120 10.65 10.01 26.77
N LEU A 121 11.13 11.07 26.10
CA LEU A 121 11.51 12.31 26.75
C LEU A 121 10.29 12.99 27.39
N GLU A 122 9.16 13.05 26.69
CA GLU A 122 7.91 13.63 27.23
C GLU A 122 7.38 12.81 28.44
N GLU A 123 7.47 11.47 28.38
CA GLU A 123 7.14 10.60 29.51
C GLU A 123 8.09 10.82 30.70
N GLN A 124 9.38 10.98 30.44
CA GLN A 124 10.38 11.29 31.46
C GLN A 124 10.11 12.67 32.11
N GLU A 125 9.76 13.68 31.32
CA GLU A 125 9.36 15.01 31.82
C GLU A 125 8.10 14.93 32.68
N LYS A 126 7.07 14.18 32.25
CA LYS A 126 5.85 13.95 33.05
C LYS A 126 6.15 13.23 34.36
N ALA A 127 7.01 12.22 34.34
CA ALA A 127 7.43 11.52 35.55
C ALA A 127 8.20 12.45 36.49
N SER A 128 9.12 13.28 35.95
CA SER A 128 9.88 14.26 36.73
C SER A 128 8.96 15.32 37.36
N PHE A 129 7.98 15.83 36.60
CA PHE A 129 6.97 16.76 37.14
C PHE A 129 6.16 16.10 38.26
N LYS A 130 5.78 14.83 38.10
CA LYS A 130 5.03 14.11 39.14
C LYS A 130 5.85 13.89 40.41
N ILE A 131 7.14 13.59 40.26
CA ILE A 131 8.07 13.46 41.39
C ILE A 131 8.16 14.80 42.12
N ALA A 132 8.35 15.92 41.42
CA ALA A 132 8.41 17.24 42.03
C ALA A 132 7.12 17.59 42.81
N GLU A 133 5.94 17.26 42.27
CA GLU A 133 4.65 17.45 42.96
C GLU A 133 4.56 16.61 44.25
N LEU A 134 5.07 15.38 44.23
CA LEU A 134 5.09 14.49 45.40
C LEU A 134 6.11 14.96 46.44
N GLU A 135 7.26 15.46 46.02
CA GLU A 135 8.27 16.07 46.90
C GLU A 135 7.71 17.31 47.59
N GLU A 136 7.01 18.19 46.87
CA GLU A 136 6.34 19.37 47.45
C GLU A 136 5.29 18.97 48.49
N LYS A 137 4.43 17.98 48.19
CA LYS A 137 3.45 17.47 49.16
C LYS A 137 4.11 16.88 50.40
N THR A 138 5.23 16.18 50.22
CA THR A 138 5.99 15.60 51.33
C THR A 138 6.58 16.71 52.20
N MET A 139 7.10 17.78 51.60
CA MET A 139 7.61 18.95 52.31
C MET A 139 6.50 19.64 53.11
N ASN A 140 5.32 19.86 52.53
CA ASN A 140 4.17 20.44 53.21
C ASN A 140 3.70 19.58 54.39
N LEU A 141 3.67 18.24 54.23
CA LEU A 141 3.33 17.34 55.32
C LEU A 141 4.37 17.39 56.45
N LEU A 142 5.67 17.39 56.12
CA LEU A 142 6.74 17.55 57.10
C LEU A 142 6.60 18.86 57.89
N GLU A 143 6.25 19.96 57.22
CA GLU A 143 5.99 21.24 57.87
C GLU A 143 4.79 21.15 58.83
N THR A 144 3.69 20.52 58.41
CA THR A 144 2.53 20.31 59.30
C THR A 144 2.86 19.44 60.51
N VAL A 145 3.69 18.40 60.33
CA VAL A 145 4.16 17.54 61.42
C VAL A 145 5.02 18.34 62.39
N ALA A 146 5.96 19.15 61.88
CA ALA A 146 6.80 20.01 62.71
C ALA A 146 5.96 20.97 63.57
N ARG A 147 4.98 21.68 62.96
CA ARG A 147 4.05 22.55 63.70
C ARG A 147 3.24 21.79 64.76
N SER A 148 2.81 20.56 64.43
CA SER A 148 2.06 19.73 65.38
C SER A 148 2.91 19.22 66.55
N GLU A 149 4.20 18.98 66.33
CA GLU A 149 5.15 18.59 67.38
C GLU A 149 5.46 19.78 68.29
N GLU A 150 5.63 20.97 67.72
CA GLU A 150 5.81 22.22 68.46
C GLU A 150 4.62 22.48 69.39
N ALA A 151 3.38 22.45 68.87
CA ALA A 151 2.16 22.59 69.67
C ALA A 151 2.04 21.51 70.76
N ARG A 152 2.50 20.29 70.49
CA ARG A 152 2.52 19.20 71.49
C ARG A 152 3.57 19.45 72.58
N SER A 153 4.71 20.03 72.23
CA SER A 153 5.75 20.42 73.18
C SER A 153 5.24 21.53 74.10
N GLU A 154 4.65 22.58 73.53
CA GLU A 154 4.03 23.68 74.29
C GLU A 154 2.96 23.16 75.26
N ALA A 155 2.08 22.27 74.81
CA ALA A 155 1.06 21.65 75.67
C ALA A 155 1.68 20.84 76.82
N ARG A 156 2.79 20.12 76.58
CA ARG A 156 3.52 19.38 77.63
C ARG A 156 4.16 20.32 78.63
N GLU A 157 4.77 21.41 78.18
CA GLU A 157 5.35 22.44 79.05
C GLU A 157 4.28 23.10 79.93
N ALA A 158 3.12 23.42 79.35
CA ALA A 158 1.98 23.95 80.09
C ALA A 158 1.46 22.97 81.15
N LEU A 159 1.33 21.67 80.81
CA LEU A 159 0.95 20.64 81.78
C LEU A 159 1.95 20.55 82.94
N LEU A 160 3.25 20.58 82.63
CA LEU A 160 4.30 20.52 83.65
C LEU A 160 4.27 21.76 84.56
N HIS A 161 3.92 22.94 84.01
CA HIS A 161 3.68 24.14 84.80
C HIS A 161 2.48 23.99 85.76
N ILE A 162 1.35 23.49 85.25
CA ILE A 162 0.14 23.24 86.06
C ILE A 162 0.42 22.19 87.14
N GLU A 163 1.18 21.14 86.85
CA GLU A 163 1.58 20.14 87.84
C GLU A 163 2.45 20.74 88.95
N LYS A 164 3.38 21.63 88.60
CA LYS A 164 4.17 22.39 89.58
C LYS A 164 3.28 23.28 90.46
N GLU A 165 2.38 24.06 89.87
CA GLU A 165 1.42 24.88 90.62
C GLU A 165 0.54 24.03 91.54
N LYS A 166 0.01 22.92 91.03
CA LYS A 166 -0.78 21.96 91.81
C LYS A 166 0.04 21.42 92.98
N SER A 167 1.31 21.08 92.77
CA SER A 167 2.18 20.60 93.85
C SER A 167 2.43 21.66 94.92
N ALA A 168 2.63 22.92 94.52
CA ALA A 168 2.77 24.05 95.44
C ALA A 168 1.48 24.29 96.24
N LEU A 169 0.31 24.26 95.60
CA LEU A 169 -0.98 24.38 96.27
C LEU A 169 -1.25 23.21 97.22
N ILE A 170 -0.85 21.98 96.88
CA ILE A 170 -0.95 20.83 97.79
C ILE A 170 -0.07 21.04 99.02
N GLU A 171 1.15 21.59 98.84
CA GLU A 171 2.06 21.90 99.93
C GLU A 171 1.46 23.00 100.84
N GLU A 172 0.92 24.08 100.27
CA GLU A 172 0.19 25.12 101.02
C GLU A 172 -1.01 24.55 101.79
N LEU A 173 -1.84 23.71 101.16
CA LEU A 173 -2.96 23.03 101.81
C LEU A 173 -2.49 22.11 102.94
N SER A 174 -1.35 21.43 102.77
CA SER A 174 -0.76 20.59 103.81
C SER A 174 -0.29 21.43 105.00
N GLU A 175 0.25 22.63 104.74
CA GLU A 175 0.71 23.56 105.76
C GLU A 175 -0.48 24.19 106.50
N LEU A 176 -1.55 24.57 105.79
CA LEU A 176 -2.81 25.00 106.38
C LEU A 176 -3.45 23.91 107.24
N ARG A 177 -3.44 22.65 106.79
CA ARG A 177 -3.90 21.52 107.62
C ARG A 177 -3.04 21.30 108.86
N LYS A 178 -1.72 21.51 108.78
CA LYS A 178 -0.84 21.48 109.96
C LYS A 178 -1.15 22.64 110.90
N ARG A 179 -1.45 23.84 110.39
CA ARG A 179 -1.90 24.99 111.20
C ARG A 179 -3.24 24.69 111.88
N LEU A 180 -4.21 24.15 111.16
CA LEU A 180 -5.50 23.69 111.71
C LEU A 180 -5.31 22.61 112.77
N LYS A 181 -4.42 21.63 112.53
CA LYS A 181 -4.10 20.56 113.49
C LYS A 181 -3.34 21.07 114.72
N ASN A 182 -2.59 22.17 114.59
CA ASN A 182 -1.96 22.86 115.70
C ASN A 182 -2.96 23.76 116.46
N GLU A 183 -4.03 24.23 115.81
CA GLU A 183 -5.18 24.92 116.44
C GLU A 183 -6.16 23.92 117.12
N GLU A 184 -6.23 22.68 116.65
CA GLU A 184 -7.05 21.60 117.22
C GLU A 184 -6.39 20.83 118.39
N LEU A 185 -5.24 21.30 118.89
CA LEU A 185 -4.63 20.80 120.14
C LEU A 185 -5.37 21.28 121.42
N SER A 186 -6.67 21.55 121.31
CA SER A 186 -7.60 21.72 122.45
C SER A 186 -8.91 20.92 122.35
N SER A 187 -9.01 19.90 121.49
CA SER A 187 -10.09 18.91 121.63
C SER A 187 -9.75 17.58 120.96
N ALA A 188 -8.84 16.83 121.58
CA ALA A 188 -8.73 15.40 121.36
C ALA A 188 -9.89 14.72 122.09
N GLU A 189 -10.92 14.27 121.36
CA GLU A 189 -11.85 13.20 121.76
C GLU A 189 -12.98 13.07 120.72
N ARG A 190 -12.68 12.52 119.53
CA ARG A 190 -13.72 11.96 118.65
C ARG A 190 -13.15 10.85 117.79
N ASP A 191 -12.90 9.70 118.40
CA ASP A 191 -12.88 8.43 117.65
C ASP A 191 -13.22 7.19 118.51
N GLU A 192 -13.64 7.35 119.77
CA GLU A 192 -13.96 6.21 120.66
C GLU A 192 -15.46 6.08 121.06
N VAL A 193 -16.36 6.86 120.44
CA VAL A 193 -17.81 6.87 120.81
C VAL A 193 -18.69 6.03 119.86
N ALA A 194 -18.18 5.60 118.70
CA ALA A 194 -18.99 4.89 117.70
C ALA A 194 -19.33 3.42 118.08
N SER A 195 -18.61 2.82 119.04
CA SER A 195 -18.83 1.42 119.45
C SER A 195 -19.92 1.26 120.52
N ASP A 196 -20.10 2.27 121.40
CA ASP A 196 -21.00 2.16 122.56
C ASP A 196 -22.47 2.49 122.24
N VAL A 197 -22.73 3.19 121.12
CA VAL A 197 -24.09 3.52 120.66
C VAL A 197 -24.78 2.31 120.01
N ILE A 198 -24.02 1.43 119.38
CA ILE A 198 -24.56 0.24 118.68
C ILE A 198 -25.00 -0.85 119.67
N THR A 199 -24.32 -0.96 120.82
CA THR A 199 -24.67 -1.90 121.90
C THR A 199 -25.89 -1.41 122.71
N THR A 200 -26.00 -0.10 122.97
CA THR A 200 -27.18 0.50 123.61
C THR A 200 -28.42 0.41 122.72
N LEU A 201 -28.29 0.63 121.41
CA LEU A 201 -29.42 0.53 120.46
C LEU A 201 -29.96 -0.91 120.35
N LYS A 202 -29.08 -1.92 120.33
CA LYS A 202 -29.48 -3.34 120.31
C LYS A 202 -30.21 -3.77 121.59
N SER A 203 -29.78 -3.25 122.75
CA SER A 203 -30.45 -3.46 124.05
C SER A 203 -31.84 -2.80 124.12
N ALA A 204 -31.97 -1.59 123.55
CA ALA A 204 -33.25 -0.88 123.48
C ALA A 204 -34.26 -1.57 122.53
N ILE A 205 -33.81 -2.08 121.39
CA ILE A 205 -34.66 -2.81 120.43
C ILE A 205 -35.17 -4.14 121.03
N ALA A 206 -34.36 -4.83 121.82
CA ALA A 206 -34.78 -6.04 122.53
C ALA A 206 -35.89 -5.76 123.58
N LYS A 207 -35.78 -4.66 124.34
CA LYS A 207 -36.80 -4.24 125.32
C LYS A 207 -38.12 -3.76 124.71
N ILE A 208 -38.10 -3.23 123.49
CA ILE A 208 -39.32 -2.76 122.79
C ILE A 208 -40.11 -3.95 122.23
N ARG A 209 -39.43 -4.99 121.72
CA ARG A 209 -40.09 -6.23 121.24
C ARG A 209 -40.79 -7.04 122.34
N GLU A 210 -40.35 -6.91 123.59
CA GLU A 210 -40.95 -7.62 124.73
C GLU A 210 -42.25 -6.97 125.23
N LYS A 211 -42.46 -5.67 124.98
CA LYS A 211 -43.65 -4.91 125.44
C LYS A 211 -44.74 -4.70 124.39
N ASN A 212 -44.44 -4.86 123.10
CA ASN A 212 -45.42 -4.77 122.01
C ASN A 212 -45.05 -5.73 120.86
N PRO A 213 -45.68 -6.92 120.77
CA PRO A 213 -45.34 -7.92 119.75
C PRO A 213 -45.79 -7.53 118.32
N ASP A 214 -46.71 -6.58 118.17
CA ASP A 214 -47.24 -6.15 116.85
C ASP A 214 -46.54 -4.90 116.29
N PHE A 215 -45.44 -4.44 116.91
CA PHE A 215 -44.71 -3.24 116.47
C PHE A 215 -43.70 -3.58 115.37
N ASP A 216 -44.07 -3.32 114.11
CA ASP A 216 -43.23 -3.58 112.94
C ASP A 216 -42.13 -2.52 112.76
N LEU A 217 -40.90 -2.89 113.15
CA LEU A 217 -39.70 -2.05 113.06
C LEU A 217 -39.33 -1.66 111.60
N HIS A 218 -39.87 -2.34 110.58
CA HIS A 218 -39.61 -2.02 109.17
C HIS A 218 -40.29 -0.74 108.69
N SER A 219 -41.32 -0.27 109.40
CA SER A 219 -42.01 0.98 109.07
C SER A 219 -41.20 2.24 109.43
N LEU A 220 -40.18 2.14 110.30
CA LEU A 220 -39.37 3.26 110.77
C LEU A 220 -37.99 3.39 110.09
N LEU A 221 -37.42 2.29 109.57
CA LEU A 221 -36.10 2.28 108.92
C LEU A 221 -36.14 2.75 107.45
N GLY A 222 -37.33 2.94 106.88
CA GLY A 222 -37.51 3.33 105.48
C GLY A 222 -37.19 2.20 104.50
N PRO A 223 -37.71 2.26 103.26
CA PRO A 223 -37.44 1.24 102.26
C PRO A 223 -35.95 1.14 101.94
N ASP A 224 -35.46 -0.10 101.99
CA ASP A 224 -34.08 -0.51 101.73
C ASP A 224 -33.49 0.20 100.49
N PRO A 225 -32.32 0.88 100.60
CA PRO A 225 -31.68 1.56 99.48
C PRO A 225 -31.41 0.64 98.28
N GLU A 226 -31.20 -0.66 98.49
CA GLU A 226 -31.03 -1.61 97.38
C GLU A 226 -32.36 -1.86 96.65
N ASN A 227 -33.48 -1.88 97.37
CA ASN A 227 -34.80 -2.05 96.77
C ASN A 227 -35.22 -0.83 95.93
N LYS A 228 -34.83 0.38 96.35
CA LYS A 228 -34.98 1.59 95.50
C LYS A 228 -34.14 1.52 94.23
N LYS A 229 -32.93 0.96 94.32
CA LYS A 229 -32.01 0.81 93.18
C LYS A 229 -32.56 -0.20 92.16
N LEU A 230 -33.03 -1.35 92.65
CA LEU A 230 -33.69 -2.40 91.85
C LEU A 230 -35.00 -1.89 91.21
N GLN A 231 -35.79 -1.07 91.91
CA GLN A 231 -36.96 -0.42 91.31
C GLN A 231 -36.58 0.56 90.19
N HIS A 232 -35.45 1.26 90.32
CA HIS A 232 -34.98 2.18 89.30
C HIS A 232 -34.46 1.42 88.07
N GLU A 233 -33.76 0.30 88.26
CA GLU A 233 -33.33 -0.57 87.16
C GLU A 233 -34.51 -1.22 86.45
N LEU A 234 -35.52 -1.72 87.17
CA LEU A 234 -36.74 -2.26 86.56
C LEU A 234 -37.50 -1.19 85.76
N ARG A 235 -37.46 0.07 86.18
CA ARG A 235 -38.05 1.19 85.44
C ARG A 235 -37.26 1.48 84.16
N ALA A 236 -35.94 1.55 84.25
CA ALA A 236 -35.06 1.76 83.09
C ALA A 236 -35.23 0.65 82.04
N LEU A 237 -35.28 -0.62 82.49
CA LEU A 237 -35.45 -1.78 81.60
C LEU A 237 -36.82 -1.77 80.91
N ARG A 238 -37.86 -1.32 81.61
CA ARG A 238 -39.21 -1.15 81.03
C ARG A 238 -39.23 -0.04 79.98
N ASP A 239 -38.51 1.05 80.20
CA ASP A 239 -38.43 2.17 79.26
C ASP A 239 -37.66 1.76 77.99
N GLU A 240 -36.56 1.00 78.11
CA GLU A 240 -35.85 0.42 76.97
C GLU A 240 -36.71 -0.55 76.16
N TYR A 241 -37.46 -1.44 76.83
CA TYR A 241 -38.40 -2.33 76.17
C TYR A 241 -39.46 -1.56 75.36
N ASN A 242 -40.02 -0.50 75.94
CA ASN A 242 -41.00 0.35 75.26
C ASN A 242 -40.38 1.11 74.07
N GLN A 243 -39.13 1.55 74.17
CA GLN A 243 -38.42 2.23 73.10
C GLN A 243 -38.11 1.28 71.93
N CYS A 244 -37.74 0.03 72.21
CA CYS A 244 -37.59 -1.03 71.21
C CYS A 244 -38.92 -1.34 70.52
N ARG A 245 -40.01 -1.42 71.27
CA ARG A 245 -41.35 -1.62 70.71
C ARG A 245 -41.78 -0.48 69.79
N GLN A 246 -41.55 0.78 70.18
CA GLN A 246 -41.84 1.94 69.32
C GLN A 246 -41.00 1.95 68.05
N ARG A 247 -39.72 1.56 68.12
CA ARG A 247 -38.87 1.39 66.91
C ARG A 247 -39.42 0.32 65.98
N LEU A 248 -39.90 -0.80 66.53
CA LEU A 248 -40.51 -1.86 65.74
C LEU A 248 -41.82 -1.38 65.08
N ASP A 249 -42.68 -0.68 65.83
CA ASP A 249 -43.93 -0.13 65.29
C ASP A 249 -43.66 0.90 64.17
N MET A 250 -42.65 1.76 64.30
CA MET A 250 -42.24 2.68 63.23
C MET A 250 -41.69 1.98 61.98
N LEU A 251 -40.95 0.88 62.14
CA LEU A 251 -40.49 0.07 61.00
C LEU A 251 -41.65 -0.66 60.31
N THR A 252 -42.69 -1.02 61.09
CA THR A 252 -43.86 -1.71 60.56
C THR A 252 -44.79 -0.76 59.82
N THR A 253 -45.02 0.46 60.34
CA THR A 253 -45.82 1.49 59.67
C THR A 253 -45.13 2.06 58.43
N SER A 254 -43.80 2.24 58.46
CA SER A 254 -43.03 2.65 57.27
C SER A 254 -43.02 1.58 56.16
N SER A 255 -43.20 0.30 56.50
CA SER A 255 -43.38 -0.77 55.50
C SER A 255 -44.80 -0.86 54.93
N ALA A 256 -45.82 -0.44 55.70
CA ALA A 256 -47.22 -0.47 55.26
C ALA A 256 -47.55 0.66 54.28
N GLU A 257 -46.90 1.83 54.42
CA GLU A 257 -47.03 2.96 53.48
C GLU A 257 -46.40 2.66 52.10
N THR A 258 -45.47 1.71 52.01
CA THR A 258 -44.87 1.30 50.73
C THR A 258 -45.82 0.55 49.79
N ILE A 259 -46.97 0.07 50.26
CA ILE A 259 -47.93 -0.70 49.44
C ILE A 259 -48.85 0.23 48.62
N HIS A 260 -49.09 1.47 49.07
CA HIS A 260 -49.79 2.48 48.26
C HIS A 260 -48.83 3.37 47.42
N ALA A 261 -47.52 3.37 47.72
CA ALA A 261 -46.49 4.03 46.92
C ALA A 261 -45.90 3.17 45.78
N SER A 262 -46.29 1.89 45.65
CA SER A 262 -45.80 1.02 44.56
C SER A 262 -46.32 1.46 43.18
N ASN A 263 -47.52 2.04 43.11
CA ASN A 263 -48.08 2.55 41.85
C ASN A 263 -47.31 3.78 41.31
N SER A 264 -46.74 4.64 42.17
CA SER A 264 -45.94 5.79 41.70
C SER A 264 -44.49 5.41 41.36
N LYS A 265 -43.95 4.35 41.98
CA LYS A 265 -42.65 3.79 41.58
C LYS A 265 -42.74 3.10 40.23
N ASP A 266 -43.83 2.38 39.95
CA ASP A 266 -44.06 1.75 38.64
C ASP A 266 -44.28 2.79 37.54
N GLU A 267 -45.00 3.90 37.81
CA GLU A 267 -45.09 5.02 36.86
C GLU A 267 -43.73 5.67 36.58
N ASN A 268 -42.88 5.84 37.60
CA ASN A 268 -41.52 6.33 37.41
C ASN A 268 -40.65 5.37 36.59
N ILE A 269 -40.80 4.06 36.79
CA ILE A 269 -40.09 3.04 35.98
C ILE A 269 -40.60 3.09 34.53
N CYS A 270 -41.90 3.24 34.31
CA CYS A 270 -42.48 3.40 32.97
C CYS A 270 -41.96 4.67 32.27
N LEU A 271 -41.89 5.81 32.97
CA LEU A 271 -41.34 7.05 32.42
C LEU A 271 -39.85 6.91 32.07
N VAL A 272 -39.07 6.25 32.91
CA VAL A 272 -37.64 5.96 32.64
C VAL A 272 -37.49 5.01 31.45
N ALA A 273 -38.32 3.96 31.37
CA ALA A 273 -38.34 3.04 30.24
C ALA A 273 -38.72 3.76 28.93
N GLU A 274 -39.70 4.65 28.96
CA GLU A 274 -40.10 5.45 27.82
C GLU A 274 -39.00 6.44 27.40
N GLN A 275 -38.30 7.06 28.35
CA GLN A 275 -37.12 7.88 28.06
C GLN A 275 -36.01 7.06 27.40
N PHE A 276 -35.72 5.85 27.88
CA PHE A 276 -34.74 4.96 27.25
C PHE A 276 -35.16 4.53 25.85
N GLN A 277 -36.43 4.16 25.66
CA GLN A 277 -36.96 3.82 24.33
C GLN A 277 -36.87 5.01 23.37
N ASN A 278 -37.20 6.22 23.82
CA ASN A 278 -37.06 7.43 23.03
C ASN A 278 -35.59 7.74 22.69
N LYS A 279 -34.67 7.50 23.64
CA LYS A 279 -33.23 7.67 23.41
C LYS A 279 -32.68 6.64 22.42
N ILE A 280 -33.09 5.38 22.52
CA ILE A 280 -32.75 4.32 21.56
C ILE A 280 -33.29 4.69 20.18
N ARG A 281 -34.55 5.11 20.08
CA ARG A 281 -35.17 5.49 18.80
C ARG A 281 -34.45 6.68 18.14
N LYS A 282 -34.08 7.70 18.92
CA LYS A 282 -33.26 8.83 18.45
C LYS A 282 -31.87 8.37 18.00
N LEU A 283 -31.21 7.49 18.76
CA LEU A 283 -29.89 6.97 18.41
C LEU A 283 -29.93 6.13 17.12
N MET A 284 -30.97 5.31 16.94
CA MET A 284 -31.20 4.56 15.70
C MET A 284 -31.42 5.49 14.50
N ALA A 285 -32.19 6.57 14.67
CA ALA A 285 -32.42 7.56 13.61
C ALA A 285 -31.13 8.30 13.23
N VAL A 286 -30.32 8.69 14.21
CA VAL A 286 -28.98 9.28 13.97
C VAL A 286 -28.08 8.29 13.25
N HIS A 287 -27.98 7.05 13.72
CA HIS A 287 -27.17 6.02 13.07
C HIS A 287 -27.63 5.71 11.63
N ALA A 288 -28.94 5.71 11.36
CA ALA A 288 -29.47 5.55 10.01
C ALA A 288 -29.09 6.73 9.11
N LYS A 289 -29.13 7.97 9.63
CA LYS A 289 -28.71 9.18 8.91
C LYS A 289 -27.21 9.17 8.61
N ASP A 290 -26.40 8.80 9.59
CA ASP A 290 -24.95 8.72 9.44
C ASP A 290 -24.57 7.63 8.43
N ARG A 291 -25.23 6.47 8.50
CA ARG A 291 -25.05 5.39 7.51
C ARG A 291 -25.36 5.85 6.09
N ALA A 292 -26.47 6.57 5.89
CA ALA A 292 -26.83 7.12 4.59
C ALA A 292 -25.81 8.18 4.10
N ALA A 293 -25.26 9.00 5.00
CA ALA A 293 -24.23 9.98 4.68
C ALA A 293 -22.90 9.30 4.27
N TYR A 294 -22.50 8.24 4.98
CA TYR A 294 -21.32 7.44 4.64
C TYR A 294 -21.49 6.71 3.31
N GLU A 295 -22.66 6.11 3.08
CA GLU A 295 -22.96 5.42 1.82
C GLU A 295 -22.94 6.39 0.64
N LYS A 296 -23.52 7.59 0.79
CA LYS A 296 -23.43 8.65 -0.21
C LYS A 296 -21.98 9.07 -0.47
N SER A 297 -21.19 9.33 0.58
CA SER A 297 -19.77 9.69 0.45
C SER A 297 -18.96 8.60 -0.25
N ALA A 298 -19.23 7.33 0.06
CA ALA A 298 -18.60 6.19 -0.61
C ALA A 298 -18.98 6.11 -2.10
N CYS A 299 -20.25 6.34 -2.45
CA CYS A 299 -20.69 6.43 -3.84
C CYS A 299 -20.00 7.57 -4.60
N ASP A 300 -19.91 8.76 -3.99
CA ASP A 300 -19.26 9.94 -4.59
C ASP A 300 -17.75 9.71 -4.81
N LEU A 301 -17.06 9.11 -3.83
CA LEU A 301 -15.65 8.75 -3.95
C LEU A 301 -15.42 7.69 -5.03
N ASN A 302 -16.25 6.65 -5.09
CA ASN A 302 -16.14 5.62 -6.12
C ASN A 302 -16.38 6.21 -7.52
N ALA A 303 -17.37 7.10 -7.68
CA ALA A 303 -17.60 7.80 -8.93
C ALA A 303 -16.38 8.65 -9.35
N ARG A 304 -15.74 9.33 -8.38
CA ARG A 304 -14.54 10.13 -8.63
C ARG A 304 -13.33 9.28 -9.02
N ILE A 305 -13.16 8.12 -8.38
CA ILE A 305 -12.10 7.15 -8.74
C ILE A 305 -12.30 6.68 -10.17
N SER A 306 -13.51 6.25 -10.55
CA SER A 306 -13.80 5.82 -11.92
C SER A 306 -13.59 6.93 -12.96
N GLU A 307 -13.89 8.19 -12.63
CA GLU A 307 -13.62 9.33 -13.52
C GLU A 307 -12.11 9.53 -13.75
N LEU A 308 -11.30 9.43 -12.69
CA LEU A 308 -9.85 9.55 -12.76
C LEU A 308 -9.22 8.40 -13.55
N GLU A 309 -9.63 7.16 -13.29
CA GLU A 309 -9.18 5.97 -14.04
C GLU A 309 -9.51 6.11 -15.54
N GLN A 310 -10.70 6.60 -15.87
CA GLN A 310 -11.08 6.83 -17.26
C GLN A 310 -10.24 7.95 -17.91
N ARG A 311 -9.92 9.01 -17.15
CA ARG A 311 -9.08 10.12 -17.63
C ARG A 311 -7.64 9.67 -17.88
N GLU A 312 -7.06 8.88 -16.97
CA GLU A 312 -5.73 8.30 -17.13
C GLU A 312 -5.70 7.31 -18.30
N GLY A 313 -6.72 6.47 -18.43
CA GLY A 313 -6.87 5.57 -19.57
C GLY A 313 -6.88 6.31 -20.91
N ARG A 314 -7.56 7.46 -20.99
CA ARG A 314 -7.52 8.34 -22.18
C ARG A 314 -6.13 8.92 -22.44
N LEU A 315 -5.44 9.39 -21.39
CA LEU A 315 -4.09 9.96 -21.51
C LEU A 315 -3.08 8.92 -22.01
N VAL A 316 -3.12 7.70 -21.45
CA VAL A 316 -2.25 6.60 -21.89
C VAL A 316 -2.53 6.23 -23.35
N ALA A 317 -3.80 6.17 -23.75
CA ALA A 317 -4.17 5.92 -25.14
C ALA A 317 -3.68 7.03 -26.09
N GLU A 318 -3.71 8.29 -25.64
CA GLU A 318 -3.18 9.44 -26.38
C GLU A 318 -1.66 9.39 -26.53
N MET A 319 -0.92 9.14 -25.44
CA MET A 319 0.53 8.99 -25.48
C MET A 319 0.96 7.82 -26.38
N ARG A 320 0.26 6.68 -26.35
CA ARG A 320 0.54 5.55 -27.25
C ARG A 320 0.32 5.95 -28.71
N ARG A 321 -0.73 6.71 -29.01
CA ARG A 321 -1.01 7.20 -30.36
C ARG A 321 0.06 8.17 -30.83
N GLU A 322 0.49 9.11 -29.99
CA GLU A 322 1.57 10.05 -30.31
C GLU A 322 2.89 9.33 -30.57
N MET A 323 3.23 8.34 -29.72
CA MET A 323 4.42 7.52 -29.91
C MET A 323 4.38 6.74 -31.22
N ASN A 324 3.25 6.09 -31.54
CA ASN A 324 3.08 5.38 -32.81
C ASN A 324 3.19 6.32 -34.00
N ASN A 325 2.63 7.53 -33.91
CA ASN A 325 2.78 8.54 -34.96
C ASN A 325 4.25 8.93 -35.16
N ARG A 326 5.01 9.14 -34.08
CA ARG A 326 6.46 9.42 -34.17
C ARG A 326 7.25 8.27 -34.79
N ILE A 327 6.89 7.02 -34.48
CA ILE A 327 7.49 5.84 -35.11
C ILE A 327 7.20 5.84 -36.60
N SER A 328 5.95 6.05 -37.01
CA SER A 328 5.57 6.12 -38.43
C SER A 328 6.26 7.26 -39.19
N GLU A 329 6.42 8.43 -38.57
CA GLU A 329 7.17 9.55 -39.16
C GLU A 329 8.66 9.21 -39.35
N MET A 330 9.28 8.59 -38.34
CA MET A 330 10.67 8.14 -38.40
C MET A 330 10.87 7.06 -39.47
N GLU A 331 9.97 6.08 -39.55
CA GLU A 331 9.97 5.04 -40.58
C GLU A 331 9.83 5.62 -41.98
N ALA A 332 8.95 6.62 -42.17
CA ALA A 332 8.78 7.30 -43.44
C ALA A 332 10.04 8.07 -43.87
N GLU A 333 10.71 8.77 -42.94
CA GLU A 333 11.97 9.47 -43.25
C GLU A 333 13.11 8.47 -43.51
N MET A 334 13.20 7.36 -42.77
CA MET A 334 14.15 6.30 -43.08
C MET A 334 13.91 5.70 -44.47
N GLN A 335 12.66 5.45 -44.84
CA GLN A 335 12.32 4.94 -46.16
C GLN A 335 12.69 5.94 -47.26
N LYS A 336 12.50 7.24 -47.01
CA LYS A 336 12.94 8.31 -47.91
C LYS A 336 14.46 8.34 -48.07
N GLN A 337 15.21 8.17 -46.97
CA GLN A 337 16.67 8.06 -47.03
C GLN A 337 17.11 6.84 -47.85
N ARG A 338 16.50 5.67 -47.63
CA ARG A 338 16.77 4.45 -48.43
C ARG A 338 16.52 4.70 -49.91
N ASN A 339 15.40 5.32 -50.27
CA ASN A 339 15.10 5.65 -51.67
C ASN A 339 16.14 6.59 -52.27
N ARG A 340 16.56 7.65 -51.56
CA ARG A 340 17.65 8.52 -52.00
C ARG A 340 18.96 7.76 -52.22
N THR A 341 19.30 6.83 -51.32
CA THR A 341 20.49 5.98 -51.47
C THR A 341 20.40 5.08 -52.70
N ILE A 342 19.22 4.48 -52.94
CA ILE A 342 18.96 3.68 -54.15
C ILE A 342 19.12 4.53 -55.42
N ASP A 343 18.58 5.75 -55.42
CA ASP A 343 18.70 6.66 -56.57
C ASP A 343 20.16 7.02 -56.87
N VAL A 344 20.95 7.34 -55.83
CA VAL A 344 22.39 7.61 -55.97
C VAL A 344 23.13 6.37 -56.48
N MET A 345 22.82 5.17 -55.96
CA MET A 345 23.41 3.93 -56.46
C MET A 345 23.07 3.67 -57.93
N ALA A 346 21.82 3.93 -58.34
CA ALA A 346 21.40 3.79 -59.72
C ALA A 346 22.12 4.78 -60.66
N GLU A 347 22.36 6.01 -60.19
CA GLU A 347 23.19 6.99 -60.92
C GLU A 347 24.64 6.51 -61.05
N LYS A 348 25.24 5.99 -59.98
CA LYS A 348 26.60 5.42 -60.02
C LYS A 348 26.73 4.18 -60.89
N GLU A 349 25.73 3.31 -60.95
CA GLU A 349 25.74 2.18 -61.89
C GLU A 349 25.69 2.67 -63.35
N LYS A 350 24.94 3.75 -63.64
CA LYS A 350 24.94 4.36 -64.98
C LYS A 350 26.30 4.97 -65.35
N GLU A 351 26.94 5.68 -64.42
CA GLU A 351 28.31 6.19 -64.61
C GLU A 351 29.31 5.04 -64.86
N LEU A 352 29.21 3.95 -64.09
CA LEU A 352 30.05 2.76 -64.28
C LEU A 352 29.82 2.10 -65.63
N GLU A 353 28.58 1.99 -66.09
CA GLU A 353 28.26 1.42 -67.40
C GLU A 353 28.80 2.30 -68.54
N ALA A 354 28.70 3.62 -68.41
CA ALA A 354 29.32 4.55 -69.36
C ALA A 354 30.85 4.37 -69.41
N ALA A 355 31.50 4.22 -68.24
CA ALA A 355 32.94 3.94 -68.17
C ALA A 355 33.31 2.57 -68.80
N ARG A 356 32.48 1.54 -68.59
CA ARG A 356 32.66 0.22 -69.24
C ARG A 356 32.59 0.35 -70.77
N LEU A 357 31.63 1.08 -71.30
CA LEU A 357 31.52 1.31 -72.76
C LEU A 357 32.76 2.02 -73.32
N VAL A 358 33.28 3.03 -72.62
CA VAL A 358 34.51 3.73 -73.02
C VAL A 358 35.71 2.77 -73.03
N THR A 359 35.87 1.96 -71.99
CA THR A 359 36.99 0.99 -71.91
C THR A 359 36.89 -0.12 -72.95
N LEU A 360 35.68 -0.61 -73.25
CA LEU A 360 35.45 -1.58 -74.32
C LEU A 360 35.83 -0.98 -75.68
N GLY A 361 35.40 0.25 -75.95
CA GLY A 361 35.75 0.97 -77.19
C GLY A 361 37.26 1.18 -77.35
N ILE A 362 37.98 1.52 -76.27
CA ILE A 362 39.45 1.58 -76.26
C ILE A 362 40.05 0.24 -76.67
N TRP A 363 39.53 -0.86 -76.12
CA TRP A 363 40.05 -2.19 -76.35
C TRP A 363 39.85 -2.65 -77.81
N GLU A 364 38.65 -2.44 -78.37
CA GLU A 364 38.35 -2.72 -79.78
C GLU A 364 39.26 -1.93 -80.73
N ILE A 365 39.45 -0.64 -80.47
CA ILE A 365 40.32 0.23 -81.27
C ILE A 365 41.77 -0.22 -81.18
N LYS A 366 42.25 -0.61 -79.98
CA LYS A 366 43.59 -1.17 -79.79
C LYS A 366 43.76 -2.50 -80.52
N SER A 367 42.71 -3.31 -80.63
CA SER A 367 42.69 -4.55 -81.39
C SER A 367 42.78 -4.27 -82.90
N LEU A 368 41.94 -3.36 -83.42
CA LEU A 368 41.96 -2.92 -84.81
C LEU A 368 43.31 -2.29 -85.21
N MET A 369 43.93 -1.50 -84.32
CA MET A 369 45.26 -0.95 -84.53
C MET A 369 46.35 -2.03 -84.61
N ARG A 370 46.20 -3.14 -83.87
CA ARG A 370 47.16 -4.26 -83.94
C ARG A 370 47.04 -5.03 -85.25
N THR A 371 45.83 -5.23 -85.76
CA THR A 371 45.59 -6.04 -86.96
C THR A 371 45.74 -5.28 -88.27
N SER A 372 45.51 -3.97 -88.30
CA SER A 372 45.69 -3.15 -89.51
C SER A 372 47.17 -2.92 -89.82
N SER A 373 47.64 -3.23 -91.03
CA SER A 373 49.00 -2.95 -91.51
C SER A 373 49.14 -1.59 -92.22
N ASN A 374 48.04 -0.86 -92.44
CA ASN A 374 48.04 0.42 -93.13
C ASN A 374 48.25 1.59 -92.14
N TYR A 375 49.33 2.35 -92.32
CA TYR A 375 49.72 3.46 -91.43
C TYR A 375 48.71 4.61 -91.43
N GLU A 376 48.18 4.98 -92.60
CA GLU A 376 47.17 6.05 -92.73
C GLU A 376 45.88 5.69 -92.00
N LEU A 377 45.45 4.42 -92.10
CA LEU A 377 44.27 3.94 -91.38
C LEU A 377 44.46 3.99 -89.86
N ARG A 378 45.66 3.66 -89.36
CA ARG A 378 45.98 3.76 -87.92
C ARG A 378 45.95 5.21 -87.42
N LEU A 379 46.42 6.16 -88.22
CA LEU A 379 46.39 7.59 -87.88
C LEU A 379 44.96 8.12 -87.83
N SER A 380 44.15 7.76 -88.83
CA SER A 380 42.74 8.15 -88.91
C SER A 380 41.90 7.59 -87.75
N ILE A 381 42.10 6.30 -87.41
CA ILE A 381 41.43 5.67 -86.26
C ILE A 381 41.80 6.37 -84.93
N LYS A 382 43.08 6.72 -84.73
CA LYS A 382 43.50 7.47 -83.54
C LYS A 382 42.84 8.85 -83.45
N TYR A 383 42.80 9.58 -84.56
CA TYR A 383 42.22 10.92 -84.60
C TYR A 383 40.70 10.89 -84.35
N PHE A 384 40.00 9.93 -84.97
CA PHE A 384 38.58 9.74 -84.73
C PHE A 384 38.28 9.37 -83.28
N PHE A 385 39.08 8.47 -82.68
CA PHE A 385 38.92 8.07 -81.29
C PHE A 385 39.10 9.22 -80.30
N VAL A 386 40.17 10.01 -80.45
CA VAL A 386 40.44 11.18 -79.60
C VAL A 386 39.29 12.18 -79.71
N ARG A 387 38.77 12.41 -80.92
CA ARG A 387 37.61 13.29 -81.14
C ARG A 387 36.35 12.76 -80.47
N THR A 388 36.07 11.46 -80.54
CA THR A 388 34.90 10.83 -79.91
C THR A 388 34.97 10.92 -78.38
N ILE A 389 36.14 10.64 -77.76
CA ILE A 389 36.31 10.81 -76.30
C ILE A 389 36.10 12.27 -75.89
N LEU A 390 36.69 13.22 -76.63
CA LEU A 390 36.55 14.65 -76.34
C LEU A 390 35.09 15.11 -76.43
N VAL A 391 34.30 14.56 -77.37
CA VAL A 391 32.86 14.86 -77.47
C VAL A 391 32.09 14.26 -76.29
N SER A 392 32.35 13.00 -75.92
CA SER A 392 31.69 12.35 -74.77
C SER A 392 32.00 13.05 -73.43
N LEU A 393 33.26 13.40 -73.18
CA LEU A 393 33.67 14.15 -71.97
C LEU A 393 33.00 15.53 -71.91
N ARG A 394 32.81 16.18 -73.06
CA ARG A 394 32.18 17.50 -73.13
C ARG A 394 30.66 17.43 -72.93
N SER A 395 30.00 16.35 -73.35
CA SER A 395 28.57 16.16 -73.06
C SER A 395 28.30 15.87 -71.59
N GLU A 396 29.20 15.17 -70.90
CA GLU A 396 29.04 14.77 -69.50
C GLU A 396 29.28 15.94 -68.52
N GLN A 397 30.20 16.86 -68.86
CA GLN A 397 30.49 18.06 -68.07
C GLN A 397 29.34 19.09 -68.09
N MET A 398 28.40 18.99 -69.04
CA MET A 398 27.25 19.89 -69.17
C MET A 398 25.99 19.37 -68.45
N SER A 399 26.05 18.16 -67.87
CA SER A 399 24.92 17.49 -67.20
C SER A 399 25.18 17.18 -65.72
N ALA A 400 26.10 17.89 -65.07
CA ALA A 400 26.33 17.74 -63.63
C ALA A 400 25.07 18.18 -62.84
N PRO A 401 24.51 17.33 -61.96
CA PRO A 401 23.40 17.71 -61.11
C PRO A 401 23.87 18.77 -60.11
N ALA A 402 23.08 19.84 -59.96
CA ALA A 402 23.34 20.85 -58.94
C ALA A 402 23.33 20.19 -57.54
N ASP A 403 24.39 20.47 -56.79
CA ASP A 403 24.66 20.02 -55.43
C ASP A 403 23.42 20.12 -54.51
N PRO A 404 22.93 19.02 -53.90
CA PRO A 404 21.76 19.03 -53.03
C PRO A 404 22.02 19.71 -51.66
N ALA A 405 23.23 20.19 -51.38
CA ALA A 405 23.58 20.83 -50.10
C ALA A 405 22.88 22.17 -49.81
N GLN A 406 22.02 22.70 -50.70
CA GLN A 406 21.29 23.96 -50.47
C GLN A 406 19.75 23.87 -50.46
N ALA A 407 19.14 22.71 -50.70
CA ALA A 407 17.68 22.57 -50.73
C ALA A 407 17.11 22.12 -49.37
N GLY A 408 16.89 23.06 -48.43
CA GLY A 408 16.29 22.68 -47.15
C GLY A 408 16.05 23.74 -46.07
N LYS A 409 15.94 25.03 -46.38
CA LYS A 409 15.30 26.00 -45.44
C LYS A 409 13.80 26.07 -45.73
N ILE A 410 13.06 25.08 -45.24
CA ILE A 410 11.60 25.15 -45.19
C ILE A 410 11.23 26.14 -44.08
N THR A 411 10.84 27.35 -44.50
CA THR A 411 10.13 28.30 -43.65
C THR A 411 8.76 27.72 -43.35
N VAL A 412 8.55 27.30 -42.10
CA VAL A 412 7.22 26.93 -41.60
C VAL A 412 6.37 28.20 -41.59
N SER A 413 5.43 28.25 -42.53
CA SER A 413 4.46 29.33 -42.65
C SER A 413 3.55 29.38 -41.42
N LYS A 414 3.53 30.55 -40.75
CA LYS A 414 2.44 30.98 -39.87
C LYS A 414 1.11 30.87 -40.62
N ARG A 415 0.29 29.86 -40.30
CA ARG A 415 -1.15 29.90 -40.58
C ARG A 415 -1.88 30.29 -39.30
N ARG A 416 -2.52 31.47 -39.39
CA ARG A 416 -3.54 32.00 -38.49
C ARG A 416 -4.86 31.21 -38.63
N SER A 417 -5.70 31.37 -37.59
CA SER A 417 -7.15 31.05 -37.49
C SER A 417 -7.43 29.66 -36.90
N SER A 418 -8.28 29.45 -35.90
CA SER A 418 -9.37 30.23 -35.26
C SER A 418 -9.59 29.63 -33.84
N GLU A 419 -9.64 30.43 -32.77
CA GLU A 419 -10.88 30.94 -32.14
C GLU A 419 -11.77 29.83 -31.51
N TYR A 420 -11.66 29.59 -30.19
CA TYR A 420 -12.84 29.47 -29.31
C TYR A 420 -12.54 29.55 -27.80
N LYS A 421 -13.16 30.56 -27.19
CA LYS A 421 -13.64 30.74 -25.80
C LYS A 421 -12.68 30.64 -24.61
N ARG A 422 -12.29 31.84 -24.17
CA ARG A 422 -12.15 32.22 -22.76
C ARG A 422 -13.47 32.03 -22.01
N TYR A 423 -13.41 31.48 -20.80
CA TYR A 423 -14.22 31.94 -19.68
C TYR A 423 -13.27 32.64 -18.70
N GLY A 424 -13.56 33.90 -18.42
CA GLY A 424 -12.95 34.65 -17.32
C GLY A 424 -13.97 34.82 -16.21
N ASP A 425 -13.51 34.68 -14.96
CA ASP A 425 -13.90 35.36 -13.71
C ASP A 425 -13.14 34.60 -12.59
N ARG A 426 -12.59 35.16 -11.52
CA ARG A 426 -12.96 36.33 -10.73
C ARG A 426 -11.74 36.88 -9.99
N ARG A 427 -11.76 38.18 -9.80
CA ARG A 427 -10.93 39.01 -8.92
C ARG A 427 -11.01 38.53 -7.47
N TYR A 428 -9.93 38.69 -6.70
CA TYR A 428 -9.98 39.37 -5.41
C TYR A 428 -8.65 40.10 -5.14
N SER A 429 -8.78 41.41 -4.95
CA SER A 429 -7.77 42.33 -4.48
C SER A 429 -7.60 42.22 -2.96
N THR A 430 -6.35 42.27 -2.51
CA THR A 430 -5.86 42.84 -1.24
C THR A 430 -4.35 42.93 -1.45
N GLY A 431 -3.68 44.09 -1.58
CA GLY A 431 -3.98 45.39 -1.02
C GLY A 431 -3.43 45.46 0.39
N LEU A 432 -2.11 45.57 0.55
CA LEU A 432 -1.47 46.00 1.79
C LEU A 432 -0.12 46.67 1.47
N ASN A 433 -0.14 47.99 1.63
CA ASN A 433 1.04 48.85 1.72
C ASN A 433 1.75 48.57 3.05
N PHE A 434 3.09 48.50 3.03
CA PHE A 434 3.86 48.90 4.20
C PHE A 434 5.14 49.61 3.77
N SER A 435 5.21 50.87 4.16
CA SER A 435 6.31 51.79 3.96
C SER A 435 7.31 51.67 5.11
N SER A 436 8.59 51.85 4.75
CA SER A 436 9.69 52.43 5.51
C SER A 436 10.13 51.86 6.88
N LEU A 437 11.45 51.87 7.03
CA LEU A 437 12.31 52.08 8.20
C LEU A 437 13.29 50.96 8.57
N ASN A 438 14.54 51.43 8.67
CA ASN A 438 15.65 51.02 9.53
C ASN A 438 16.64 49.97 9.03
N THR A 439 17.64 50.50 8.31
CA THR A 439 19.05 50.57 8.75
C THR A 439 19.28 50.21 10.22
N ILE A 440 20.10 49.18 10.49
CA ILE A 440 21.18 49.09 11.50
C ILE A 440 21.62 47.60 11.62
N GLU A 441 22.94 47.40 11.74
CA GLU A 441 23.65 46.20 12.22
C GLU A 441 23.87 44.98 11.29
N TRP A 442 24.97 45.04 10.50
CA TRP A 442 25.72 43.87 10.04
C TRP A 442 27.22 44.04 10.31
N LYS A 443 27.62 44.02 11.59
CA LYS A 443 29.05 44.09 11.98
C LYS A 443 29.61 42.91 12.79
N ASN A 444 28.85 41.88 13.13
CA ASN A 444 29.33 40.81 14.03
C ASN A 444 29.12 39.37 13.53
N ALA A 445 29.56 39.03 12.31
CA ALA A 445 29.59 37.62 11.88
C ALA A 445 30.86 37.26 11.08
N LEU A 446 31.98 37.88 11.44
CA LEU A 446 33.31 37.41 11.08
C LEU A 446 34.02 37.05 12.40
N ILE A 447 34.72 35.92 12.41
CA ILE A 447 35.43 35.28 13.54
C ILE A 447 34.61 34.20 14.26
N PHE A 448 34.54 33.00 13.65
CA PHE A 448 34.87 31.75 14.34
C PHE A 448 35.27 30.67 13.33
N LEU A 449 36.58 30.46 13.21
CA LEU A 449 37.23 29.32 12.55
C LEU A 449 37.08 28.07 13.45
N GLY A 450 36.97 26.88 12.86
CA GLY A 450 37.14 25.64 13.64
C GLY A 450 36.97 24.32 12.90
N SER A 451 38.04 23.87 12.22
CA SER A 451 38.54 22.48 12.18
C SER A 451 37.64 21.28 11.85
N ARG A 452 38.01 20.56 10.76
CA ARG A 452 38.30 19.10 10.68
C ARG A 452 38.71 18.77 9.21
N LYS A 453 39.99 18.51 8.90
CA LYS A 453 40.70 17.21 8.81
C LYS A 453 39.82 16.10 8.20
N SER A 454 40.05 15.63 6.96
CA SER A 454 41.14 14.77 6.46
C SER A 454 40.58 13.37 6.18
N MET A 455 40.60 12.92 4.92
CA MET A 455 40.84 11.51 4.55
C MET A 455 41.10 11.37 3.04
N ASP A 456 42.05 10.49 2.75
CA ASP A 456 42.81 10.34 1.51
C ASP A 456 42.03 9.73 0.33
N GLY A 457 42.30 10.24 -0.87
CA GLY A 457 41.95 9.62 -2.15
C GLY A 457 43.20 9.04 -2.82
N VAL A 458 43.33 7.72 -2.75
CA VAL A 458 44.39 6.90 -3.35
C VAL A 458 44.46 7.11 -4.86
N SER A 459 45.62 7.55 -5.33
CA SER A 459 45.96 7.68 -6.75
C SER A 459 46.55 6.36 -7.25
N VAL A 460 45.90 5.73 -8.23
CA VAL A 460 46.40 4.50 -8.87
C VAL A 460 47.28 4.89 -10.05
N SER A 461 48.57 4.63 -9.89
CA SER A 461 49.60 4.60 -10.92
C SER A 461 49.25 3.58 -12.01
N SER A 462 49.23 4.01 -13.28
CA SER A 462 49.22 3.10 -14.42
C SER A 462 50.65 2.93 -14.92
N VAL A 463 51.12 1.71 -14.76
CA VAL A 463 52.45 1.19 -15.07
C VAL A 463 52.69 1.15 -16.58
N GLU A 464 53.88 1.59 -16.97
CA GLU A 464 54.54 1.38 -18.26
C GLU A 464 54.70 -0.11 -18.57
N ALA A 465 54.32 -0.53 -19.78
CA ALA A 465 54.79 -1.77 -20.37
C ALA A 465 55.29 -1.50 -21.78
N VAL A 466 56.62 -1.50 -21.88
CA VAL A 466 57.45 -1.59 -23.07
C VAL A 466 57.29 -3.00 -23.66
N VAL A 467 56.87 -3.14 -24.92
CA VAL A 467 57.31 -4.22 -25.83
C VAL A 467 57.40 -3.68 -27.27
N ASP A 468 58.65 -3.47 -27.65
CA ASP A 468 59.32 -3.61 -28.95
C ASP A 468 58.55 -3.98 -30.23
N GLY A 469 58.93 -3.28 -31.32
CA GLY A 469 59.38 -3.95 -32.54
C GLY A 469 58.42 -4.05 -33.73
N SER A 470 58.27 -2.99 -34.55
CA SER A 470 58.26 -3.09 -36.02
C SER A 470 58.19 -1.69 -36.66
N SER A 471 59.28 -1.32 -37.30
CA SER A 471 59.47 -0.10 -38.09
C SER A 471 58.81 -0.21 -39.47
N ILE A 472 57.83 0.64 -39.74
CA ILE A 472 57.43 1.01 -41.11
C ILE A 472 57.32 2.54 -41.16
N PRO A 473 58.16 3.24 -41.95
CA PRO A 473 58.08 4.69 -42.08
C PRO A 473 56.91 5.06 -43.01
N ILE A 474 55.88 5.71 -42.45
CA ILE A 474 54.79 6.29 -43.23
C ILE A 474 55.16 7.76 -43.56
N PRO A 475 54.96 8.25 -44.79
CA PRO A 475 55.48 9.54 -45.23
C PRO A 475 54.76 10.70 -44.56
N MET A 476 55.54 11.65 -44.06
CA MET A 476 55.10 12.99 -43.66
C MET A 476 54.60 13.75 -44.89
N ALA A 477 53.29 13.79 -45.06
CA ALA A 477 52.64 14.79 -45.89
C ALA A 477 51.23 14.95 -45.35
N ASN A 478 51.00 15.92 -44.45
CA ASN A 478 49.70 16.51 -44.09
C ASN A 478 49.82 17.62 -43.02
N GLU A 479 50.82 18.51 -43.11
CA GLU A 479 50.98 19.60 -42.12
C GLU A 479 50.05 20.81 -42.38
N SER A 480 49.39 20.90 -43.54
CA SER A 480 48.47 22.00 -43.85
C SER A 480 47.01 21.75 -43.45
N ARG A 481 46.66 20.53 -43.03
CA ARG A 481 45.29 20.19 -42.58
C ARG A 481 45.09 20.36 -41.07
N ASN A 482 46.17 20.55 -40.31
CA ASN A 482 46.14 20.59 -38.84
C ASN A 482 45.88 21.99 -38.27
N ILE A 483 46.25 23.04 -39.02
CA ILE A 483 46.11 24.44 -38.57
C ILE A 483 44.62 24.83 -38.41
N PHE A 484 43.75 24.38 -39.32
CA PHE A 484 42.31 24.67 -39.25
C PHE A 484 41.67 24.05 -38.00
N TYR A 485 42.04 22.81 -37.65
CA TYR A 485 41.48 22.16 -36.46
C TYR A 485 42.03 22.74 -35.16
N GLU A 486 43.29 23.16 -35.12
CA GLU A 486 43.85 23.89 -33.97
C GLU A 486 43.22 25.27 -33.79
N GLU A 487 42.95 26.02 -34.88
CA GLU A 487 42.25 27.31 -34.80
C GLU A 487 40.78 27.14 -34.35
N GLU A 488 40.09 26.11 -34.83
CA GLU A 488 38.70 25.81 -34.47
C GLU A 488 38.61 25.36 -33.00
N LEU A 489 39.60 24.58 -32.51
CA LEU A 489 39.75 24.21 -31.11
C LEU A 489 40.02 25.43 -30.22
N LEU A 490 40.97 26.30 -30.60
CA LEU A 490 41.28 27.53 -29.84
C LEU A 490 40.09 28.52 -29.84
N LYS A 491 39.27 28.52 -30.88
CA LYS A 491 38.02 29.30 -30.94
C LYS A 491 36.97 28.72 -29.99
N LYS A 492 36.82 27.40 -29.93
CA LYS A 492 35.93 26.72 -28.98
C LYS A 492 36.39 26.87 -27.53
N GLU A 493 37.69 26.85 -27.28
CA GLU A 493 38.28 27.07 -25.95
C GLU A 493 37.98 28.50 -25.45
N ARG A 494 38.09 29.51 -26.34
CA ARG A 494 37.70 30.90 -26.03
C ARG A 494 36.21 31.05 -25.76
N GLU A 495 35.34 30.44 -26.57
CA GLU A 495 33.88 30.44 -26.37
C GLU A 495 33.50 29.78 -25.03
N ILE A 496 34.18 28.70 -24.64
CA ILE A 496 33.99 28.05 -23.33
C ILE A 496 34.48 28.94 -22.19
N GLN A 497 35.61 29.62 -22.34
CA GLN A 497 36.09 30.57 -21.34
C GLN A 497 35.15 31.76 -21.20
N GLU A 498 34.62 32.30 -22.29
CA GLU A 498 33.64 33.38 -22.30
C GLU A 498 32.32 32.95 -21.65
N MET A 499 31.80 31.74 -21.92
CA MET A 499 30.65 31.18 -21.22
C MET A 499 30.90 30.98 -19.72
N ARG A 500 32.11 30.59 -19.33
CA ARG A 500 32.51 30.47 -17.91
C ARG A 500 32.68 31.84 -17.24
N LEU A 501 33.04 32.86 -18.00
CA LEU A 501 33.17 34.25 -17.54
C LEU A 501 31.79 34.90 -17.38
N VAL A 502 30.88 34.71 -18.35
CA VAL A 502 29.46 35.13 -18.28
C VAL A 502 28.75 34.43 -17.12
N ARG A 503 29.10 33.17 -16.81
CA ARG A 503 28.58 32.46 -15.63
C ARG A 503 29.18 32.97 -14.30
N ARG A 504 30.34 33.63 -14.31
CA ARG A 504 31.01 34.16 -13.11
C ARG A 504 30.87 35.68 -12.91
N GLY A 505 30.54 36.44 -13.95
CA GLY A 505 30.36 37.88 -13.90
C GLY A 505 29.22 38.28 -14.82
N THR A 506 28.03 38.47 -14.26
CA THR A 506 27.07 39.49 -14.68
C THR A 506 25.97 39.60 -13.63
N ASP A 507 25.91 40.78 -13.02
CA ASP A 507 24.80 41.27 -12.22
C ASP A 507 23.47 41.19 -12.98
N LEU A 508 22.69 40.16 -12.69
CA LEU A 508 21.24 40.09 -12.93
C LEU A 508 20.52 39.72 -11.62
N THR A 509 20.99 40.28 -10.51
CA THR A 509 20.59 39.95 -9.14
C THR A 509 19.18 40.38 -8.75
N GLU A 510 18.44 41.13 -9.57
CA GLU A 510 17.01 41.42 -9.29
C GLU A 510 16.03 40.56 -10.09
N LYS A 511 16.29 40.30 -11.39
CA LYS A 511 15.39 39.44 -12.20
C LYS A 511 15.70 37.95 -12.05
N SER A 512 16.96 37.59 -11.83
CA SER A 512 17.34 36.20 -11.52
C SER A 512 16.91 35.79 -10.11
N SER A 513 16.95 36.71 -9.14
CA SER A 513 16.48 36.42 -7.77
C SER A 513 14.97 36.20 -7.72
N ASN A 514 14.16 37.01 -8.41
CA ASN A 514 12.71 36.79 -8.50
C ASN A 514 12.33 35.47 -9.21
N THR A 515 13.07 35.11 -10.26
CA THR A 515 12.83 33.85 -10.99
C THR A 515 13.27 32.64 -10.15
N THR A 516 14.43 32.73 -9.50
CA THR A 516 14.93 31.69 -8.59
C THR A 516 14.04 31.54 -7.35
N MET A 517 13.52 32.64 -6.80
CA MET A 517 12.58 32.62 -5.68
C MET A 517 11.21 32.06 -6.09
N MET A 518 10.72 32.36 -7.30
CA MET A 518 9.54 31.69 -7.86
C MET A 518 9.76 30.18 -8.00
N PHE A 519 10.88 29.74 -8.57
CA PHE A 519 11.20 28.32 -8.68
C PHE A 519 11.33 27.65 -7.31
N ARG A 520 11.92 28.33 -6.31
CA ARG A 520 12.03 27.84 -4.94
C ARG A 520 10.66 27.70 -4.27
N ASN A 521 9.76 28.69 -4.46
CA ASN A 521 8.39 28.62 -3.94
C ASN A 521 7.57 27.53 -4.61
N VAL A 522 7.68 27.36 -5.93
CA VAL A 522 7.03 26.27 -6.66
C VAL A 522 7.59 24.92 -6.20
N SER A 523 8.89 24.81 -6.00
CA SER A 523 9.53 23.59 -5.47
C SER A 523 9.00 23.28 -4.07
N HIS A 524 8.99 24.25 -3.15
CA HIS A 524 8.45 24.06 -1.80
C HIS A 524 6.96 23.70 -1.81
N GLN A 525 6.18 24.27 -2.73
CA GLN A 525 4.77 23.92 -2.90
C GLN A 525 4.58 22.50 -3.42
N LEU A 526 5.42 22.05 -4.35
CA LEU A 526 5.43 20.66 -4.83
C LEU A 526 5.88 19.69 -3.73
N ASP A 527 6.92 20.03 -2.97
CA ASP A 527 7.39 19.22 -1.83
C ASP A 527 6.34 19.11 -0.72
N TYR A 528 5.57 20.18 -0.50
CA TYR A 528 4.46 20.16 0.45
C TYR A 528 3.34 19.25 -0.05
N ARG A 529 2.94 19.38 -1.31
CA ARG A 529 1.92 18.51 -1.93
C ARG A 529 2.36 17.05 -1.99
N LEU A 530 3.63 16.79 -2.24
CA LEU A 530 4.18 15.44 -2.24
C LEU A 530 4.05 14.83 -0.83
N ARG A 531 4.44 15.57 0.22
CA ARG A 531 4.27 15.14 1.61
C ARG A 531 2.82 14.93 2.00
N GLU A 532 1.88 15.78 1.54
CA GLU A 532 0.45 15.56 1.75
C GLU A 532 -0.05 14.28 1.09
N VAL A 533 0.38 14.01 -0.14
CA VAL A 533 0.03 12.78 -0.88
C VAL A 533 0.61 11.55 -0.20
N GLU A 534 1.85 11.59 0.25
CA GLU A 534 2.50 10.51 0.99
C GLU A 534 1.81 10.24 2.33
N GLN A 535 1.47 11.31 3.07
CA GLN A 535 0.72 11.19 4.31
C GLN A 535 -0.67 10.58 4.07
N ALA A 536 -1.38 11.01 3.03
CA ALA A 536 -2.68 10.46 2.67
C ALA A 536 -2.59 8.97 2.26
N ALA A 537 -1.53 8.59 1.53
CA ALA A 537 -1.27 7.20 1.17
C ALA A 537 -1.01 6.33 2.41
N LEU A 538 -0.18 6.81 3.35
CA LEU A 538 0.11 6.13 4.62
C LEU A 538 -1.14 5.94 5.50
N VAL A 539 -2.00 6.96 5.60
CA VAL A 539 -3.27 6.82 6.33
C VAL A 539 -4.16 5.75 5.69
N LYS A 540 -4.26 5.75 4.36
CA LYS A 540 -5.05 4.75 3.63
C LYS A 540 -4.48 3.34 3.81
N GLU A 541 -3.16 3.18 3.78
CA GLU A 541 -2.49 1.90 4.03
C GLU A 541 -2.74 1.39 5.45
N LEU A 542 -2.66 2.27 6.46
CA LEU A 542 -3.01 1.94 7.85
C LEU A 542 -4.48 1.50 8.01
N GLU A 543 -5.41 2.16 7.31
CA GLU A 543 -6.82 1.75 7.32
C GLU A 543 -7.04 0.37 6.66
N HIS A 544 -6.34 0.10 5.55
CA HIS A 544 -6.38 -1.21 4.90
C HIS A 544 -5.76 -2.30 5.79
N HIS A 545 -4.68 -1.99 6.50
CA HIS A 545 -4.06 -2.91 7.45
C HIS A 545 -5.02 -3.26 8.60
N LYS A 546 -5.66 -2.27 9.23
CA LYS A 546 -6.68 -2.49 10.27
C LYS A 546 -7.84 -3.37 9.80
N LYS A 547 -8.33 -3.14 8.57
CA LYS A 547 -9.39 -3.99 7.98
C LYS A 547 -8.91 -5.42 7.74
N THR A 548 -7.67 -5.59 7.31
CA THR A 548 -7.07 -6.91 7.08
C THR A 548 -6.87 -7.68 8.37
N GLU A 549 -6.42 -7.02 9.44
CA GLU A 549 -6.35 -7.60 10.79
C GLU A 549 -7.72 -8.03 11.30
N ALA A 550 -8.74 -7.17 11.18
CA ALA A 550 -10.11 -7.50 11.60
C ALA A 550 -10.68 -8.72 10.85
N MET A 551 -10.46 -8.82 9.54
CA MET A 551 -10.85 -10.00 8.76
C MET A 551 -10.06 -11.25 9.16
N SER A 552 -8.76 -11.13 9.43
CA SER A 552 -7.92 -12.23 9.90
C SER A 552 -8.38 -12.77 11.26
N GLU A 553 -8.75 -11.88 12.18
CA GLU A 553 -9.35 -12.27 13.48
C GLU A 553 -10.68 -13.01 13.30
N GLU A 554 -11.53 -12.56 12.38
CA GLU A 554 -12.80 -13.23 12.08
C GLU A 554 -12.58 -14.62 11.47
N ILE A 555 -11.64 -14.75 10.54
CA ILE A 555 -11.23 -16.04 9.98
C ILE A 555 -10.73 -16.96 11.10
N THR A 556 -9.89 -16.45 12.00
CA THR A 556 -9.37 -17.23 13.13
C THR A 556 -10.50 -17.66 14.08
N LYS A 557 -11.46 -16.77 14.38
CA LYS A 557 -12.65 -17.10 15.17
C LYS A 557 -13.50 -18.18 14.51
N LEU A 558 -13.70 -18.11 13.20
CA LEU A 558 -14.44 -19.12 12.44
C LEU A 558 -13.69 -20.45 12.37
N GLN A 559 -12.38 -20.42 12.18
CA GLN A 559 -11.53 -21.62 12.22
C GLN A 559 -11.56 -22.29 13.60
N ASN A 560 -11.54 -21.51 14.68
CA ASN A 560 -11.68 -22.04 16.04
C ASN A 560 -13.08 -22.64 16.31
N LYS A 561 -14.14 -22.03 15.78
CA LYS A 561 -15.49 -22.63 15.83
C LYS A 561 -15.54 -23.93 15.02
N LEU A 562 -14.92 -23.94 13.84
CA LEU A 562 -14.86 -25.12 12.98
C LEU A 562 -14.03 -26.23 13.63
N SER A 563 -12.91 -25.90 14.28
CA SER A 563 -12.09 -26.88 14.99
C SER A 563 -12.83 -27.46 16.18
N LEU A 564 -13.56 -26.64 16.95
CA LEU A 564 -14.43 -27.12 18.04
C LEU A 564 -15.55 -28.06 17.54
N LEU A 565 -16.14 -27.76 16.38
CA LEU A 565 -17.13 -28.64 15.73
C LEU A 565 -16.49 -29.90 15.14
N SER A 566 -15.24 -29.81 14.68
CA SER A 566 -14.48 -30.90 14.06
C SER A 566 -13.82 -31.84 15.07
N THR A 567 -13.51 -31.36 16.29
CA THR A 567 -13.03 -32.18 17.41
C THR A 567 -14.16 -33.04 17.98
N GLY A 568 -14.55 -34.04 17.20
CA GLY A 568 -14.81 -35.40 17.66
C GLY A 568 -16.12 -35.68 18.40
N GLY A 569 -16.69 -34.76 19.18
CA GLY A 569 -17.80 -35.08 20.08
C GLY A 569 -19.03 -35.62 19.35
N GLU A 570 -19.46 -34.95 18.28
CA GLU A 570 -20.64 -35.36 17.50
C GLU A 570 -20.36 -36.63 16.66
N MET A 571 -19.17 -36.76 16.06
CA MET A 571 -18.79 -37.92 15.26
C MET A 571 -18.51 -39.18 16.10
N GLU A 572 -17.94 -39.02 17.29
CA GLU A 572 -17.69 -40.10 18.24
C GLU A 572 -18.99 -40.55 18.90
N TYR A 573 -19.90 -39.62 19.22
CA TYR A 573 -21.26 -39.94 19.62
C TYR A 573 -22.01 -40.72 18.52
N LEU A 574 -21.94 -40.26 17.27
CA LEU A 574 -22.55 -40.97 16.14
C LEU A 574 -21.94 -42.35 15.93
N ARG A 575 -20.62 -42.49 16.07
CA ARG A 575 -19.90 -43.77 16.02
C ARG A 575 -20.36 -44.71 17.13
N ASN A 576 -20.49 -44.22 18.36
CA ASN A 576 -20.93 -45.01 19.51
C ASN A 576 -22.39 -45.48 19.35
N ILE A 577 -23.27 -44.60 18.87
CA ILE A 577 -24.66 -44.97 18.58
C ILE A 577 -24.75 -45.97 17.44
N PHE A 578 -23.94 -45.82 16.40
CA PHE A 578 -23.91 -46.76 15.27
C PHE A 578 -23.44 -48.15 15.70
N VAL A 579 -22.45 -48.24 16.59
CA VAL A 579 -22.03 -49.52 17.18
C VAL A 579 -23.18 -50.15 18.00
N GLN A 580 -23.89 -49.35 18.82
CA GLN A 580 -25.07 -49.83 19.55
C GLN A 580 -26.19 -50.30 18.60
N PHE A 581 -26.39 -49.62 17.48
CA PHE A 581 -27.37 -50.03 16.46
C PHE A 581 -27.08 -51.43 15.93
N ILE A 582 -25.82 -51.69 15.55
CA ILE A 582 -25.38 -53.00 15.03
C ILE A 582 -25.55 -54.10 16.08
N GLN A 583 -25.21 -53.83 17.34
CA GLN A 583 -25.26 -54.81 18.43
C GLN A 583 -26.66 -55.08 18.98
N SER A 584 -27.60 -54.16 18.78
CA SER A 584 -28.97 -54.32 19.25
C SER A 584 -29.70 -55.39 18.43
N ASN A 585 -30.30 -56.38 19.08
CA ASN A 585 -31.12 -57.42 18.42
C ASN A 585 -32.63 -57.13 18.49
N ASN A 586 -33.04 -56.13 19.26
CA ASN A 586 -34.43 -55.74 19.44
C ASN A 586 -34.83 -54.69 18.39
N SER A 587 -35.86 -54.98 17.59
CA SER A 587 -36.40 -54.07 16.56
C SER A 587 -36.81 -52.70 17.14
N SER A 588 -37.41 -52.67 18.33
CA SER A 588 -37.80 -51.42 19.00
C SER A 588 -36.57 -50.59 19.42
N ALA A 589 -35.51 -51.27 19.92
CA ALA A 589 -34.25 -50.61 20.26
C ALA A 589 -33.57 -50.04 19.00
N LYS A 590 -33.52 -50.80 17.90
CA LYS A 590 -33.00 -50.32 16.60
C LYS A 590 -33.73 -49.08 16.11
N LYS A 591 -35.06 -49.04 16.22
CA LYS A 591 -35.86 -47.88 15.80
C LYS A 591 -35.56 -46.64 16.63
N ASN A 592 -35.47 -46.77 17.95
CA ASN A 592 -35.12 -45.66 18.84
C ASN A 592 -33.69 -45.15 18.58
N ILE A 593 -32.75 -46.07 18.35
CA ILE A 593 -31.37 -45.76 17.99
C ILE A 593 -31.32 -45.02 16.63
N LEU A 594 -32.09 -45.47 15.62
CA LEU A 594 -32.16 -44.82 14.32
C LEU A 594 -32.72 -43.39 14.40
N LYS A 595 -33.71 -43.16 15.28
CA LYS A 595 -34.21 -41.81 15.58
C LYS A 595 -33.15 -40.93 16.23
N ALA A 596 -32.40 -41.46 17.19
CA ALA A 596 -31.30 -40.73 17.83
C ALA A 596 -30.21 -40.35 16.81
N MET A 597 -29.84 -41.27 15.90
CA MET A 597 -28.94 -40.98 14.79
C MET A 597 -29.51 -39.92 13.86
N GLY A 598 -30.79 -40.00 13.52
CA GLY A 598 -31.45 -39.02 12.66
C GLY A 598 -31.48 -37.61 13.26
N MET A 599 -31.70 -37.50 14.58
CA MET A 599 -31.64 -36.21 15.28
C MET A 599 -30.22 -35.65 15.31
N ALA A 600 -29.21 -36.48 15.58
CA ALA A 600 -27.81 -36.08 15.56
C ALA A 600 -27.36 -35.62 14.16
N LEU A 601 -27.86 -36.27 13.10
CA LEU A 601 -27.60 -35.90 11.71
C LEU A 601 -28.52 -34.78 11.18
N LYS A 602 -29.43 -34.25 12.00
CA LYS A 602 -30.41 -33.21 11.63
C LYS A 602 -31.22 -33.56 10.37
N LEU A 603 -31.65 -34.82 10.25
CA LEU A 603 -32.53 -35.26 9.17
C LEU A 603 -33.84 -34.45 9.17
N SER A 604 -34.36 -34.21 7.97
CA SER A 604 -35.62 -33.47 7.80
C SER A 604 -36.80 -34.21 8.43
N ALA A 605 -37.88 -33.49 8.73
CA ALA A 605 -39.09 -34.08 9.30
C ALA A 605 -39.70 -35.19 8.41
N ASN A 606 -39.50 -35.12 7.09
CA ASN A 606 -39.96 -36.14 6.15
C ASN A 606 -39.12 -37.43 6.23
N GLU A 607 -37.81 -37.30 6.37
CA GLU A 607 -36.90 -38.43 6.56
C GLU A 607 -37.16 -39.11 7.91
N MET A 608 -37.40 -38.32 8.96
CA MET A 608 -37.75 -38.82 10.29
C MET A 608 -39.05 -39.65 10.28
N LYS A 609 -40.05 -39.22 9.51
CA LYS A 609 -41.31 -39.96 9.32
C LYS A 609 -41.10 -41.29 8.61
N SER A 610 -40.16 -41.39 7.67
CA SER A 610 -39.88 -42.65 6.98
C SER A 610 -39.26 -43.70 7.90
N ILE A 611 -38.43 -43.27 8.87
CA ILE A 611 -37.90 -44.11 9.95
C ILE A 611 -39.04 -44.60 10.87
N ASP A 612 -40.07 -43.78 11.07
CA ASP A 612 -41.24 -44.16 11.86
C ASP A 612 -42.19 -45.13 11.16
N SER A 613 -42.19 -45.15 9.83
CA SER A 613 -43.05 -46.03 9.02
C SER A 613 -42.51 -47.45 8.83
N LYS A 614 -41.23 -47.69 9.17
CA LYS A 614 -40.58 -49.00 9.20
C LYS A 614 -40.48 -49.51 10.64
#